data_AF-B9XSE4-F1
#
_entry.id   AF-B9XSE4-F1
#
_cell.length_a   1.000
_cell.length_b   1.000
_cell.length_c   1.000
_cell.angle_alpha   90.00
_cell.angle_beta   90.00
_cell.angle_gamma   90.00
#
_symmetry.space_group_name_H-M   'P 1'
#
loop_
_entity.id
_entity.type
_entity.pdbx_description
1 polymer ?
#
loop_
_entity_poly.entity_id
_entity_poly.type
_entity_poly.pdbx_seq_one_letter_code
_entity_poly.pdbx_strand_id
1 'polypeptide(L)'
;MNTIWTTVIAAALVLTFAPARALASRPLGIDVSNNNPGTINWSSVKAGGYVFAWAKATEGTGFIDGTLAAHINNGKAAGVYMGAYHFAHPNLNSPTAEANYFWNAAGSYIKADGKTFMPMLDMEVFSGLVGASSYSDWANQWCNAIVAKAAAVGVKVKPIIYTSACSACNFNSSVAQWSADIADYNGQSSQTSNPWTTCSGCEVWGSGVWTVWQFSQSGSVSGVSGAVDLDVFNGTSASLVSTMVATSTTTASASQLKYDFNGDGQDDYAVFRPSDGTWHVLFSSDNSDHSFQYGQNGDIPLLGGDLSGDGAADAVVFRPSDGTWHIRYSQDASSHAFTFGTSGDIPLLGGDFSGDGVPDATVFRPSTGTWYVRFSESGAIHSFLFGQNGDIPLLNGDYDGDGSPDAVVFRPSTGMWYVRFSADQSIHSFQYGQSGDIPMWGSDYDGDGKQDAVLFRPSTGTWYVRFSTDASSHSFQYGQSGDIPWLSHTTANGANNENLFRPSTSRMYLRDSSTGNFTSFIYGLSTDIPVH
;
A
#
# COMPACT_ATOMS: atom_id res chain seq x y z
N MET A 1 -69.17 18.97 -38.60
CA MET A 1 -68.34 18.02 -37.83
C MET A 1 -66.96 17.97 -38.47
N ASN A 2 -65.94 17.76 -37.64
CA ASN A 2 -64.56 17.35 -37.96
C ASN A 2 -63.49 18.44 -38.19
N THR A 3 -63.03 18.94 -37.05
CA THR A 3 -61.66 18.89 -36.50
C THR A 3 -60.46 18.96 -37.45
N ILE A 4 -59.73 20.07 -37.30
CA ILE A 4 -58.36 20.31 -37.78
C ILE A 4 -57.39 19.78 -36.71
N TRP A 5 -56.36 19.05 -37.16
CA TRP A 5 -55.24 18.61 -36.33
C TRP A 5 -54.24 19.76 -36.18
N THR A 6 -54.00 20.21 -34.94
CA THR A 6 -52.87 21.08 -34.59
C THR A 6 -51.93 20.36 -33.64
N THR A 7 -50.70 20.21 -34.10
CA THR A 7 -49.52 19.72 -33.40
C THR A 7 -49.24 20.58 -32.17
N VAL A 8 -49.14 19.96 -30.99
CA VAL A 8 -48.63 20.61 -29.77
C VAL A 8 -47.19 20.14 -29.55
N ILE A 9 -46.26 21.08 -29.67
CA ILE A 9 -44.85 20.93 -29.25
C ILE A 9 -44.82 21.17 -27.74
N ALA A 10 -44.52 20.14 -26.95
CA ALA A 10 -44.15 20.28 -25.55
C ALA A 10 -42.63 20.19 -25.43
N ALA A 11 -41.98 21.32 -25.19
CA ALA A 11 -40.55 21.38 -24.86
C ALA A 11 -40.36 20.84 -23.44
N ALA A 12 -39.79 19.64 -23.32
CA ALA A 12 -39.31 19.11 -22.05
C ALA A 12 -37.97 19.77 -21.72
N LEU A 13 -37.98 20.68 -20.74
CA LEU A 13 -36.80 21.27 -20.12
C LEU A 13 -36.12 20.17 -19.28
N VAL A 14 -35.11 19.49 -19.85
CA VAL A 14 -34.25 18.61 -19.06
C VAL A 14 -33.31 19.50 -18.25
N LEU A 15 -33.61 19.69 -16.95
CA LEU A 15 -32.60 20.14 -16.00
C LEU A 15 -31.56 19.03 -15.88
N THR A 16 -30.45 19.17 -16.60
CA THR A 16 -29.24 18.42 -16.32
C THR A 16 -28.67 18.92 -15.00
N PHE A 17 -29.01 18.28 -13.89
CA PHE A 17 -28.11 18.27 -12.75
C PHE A 17 -26.91 17.40 -13.14
N ALA A 18 -25.93 17.99 -13.82
CA ALA A 18 -24.58 17.49 -13.69
C ALA A 18 -24.27 17.51 -12.20
N PRO A 19 -23.77 16.43 -11.58
CA PRO A 19 -23.19 16.57 -10.26
C PRO A 19 -22.10 17.62 -10.42
N ALA A 20 -22.26 18.76 -9.74
CA ALA A 20 -21.14 19.64 -9.50
C ALA A 20 -20.05 18.73 -8.94
N ARG A 21 -18.91 18.62 -9.63
CA ARG A 21 -17.75 17.92 -9.10
C ARG A 21 -17.47 18.56 -7.74
N ALA A 22 -17.88 17.91 -6.66
CA ALA A 22 -17.42 18.29 -5.34
C ALA A 22 -15.91 18.14 -5.41
N LEU A 23 -15.18 19.24 -5.35
CA LEU A 23 -13.74 19.18 -5.12
C LEU A 23 -13.56 18.33 -3.86
N ALA A 24 -12.76 17.26 -3.95
CA ALA A 24 -12.44 16.46 -2.78
C ALA A 24 -11.88 17.40 -1.71
N SER A 25 -12.57 17.50 -0.57
CA SER A 25 -12.14 18.38 0.53
C SER A 25 -10.86 17.83 1.12
N ARG A 26 -9.86 18.71 1.29
CA ARG A 26 -8.62 18.37 1.98
C ARG A 26 -8.93 17.95 3.42
N PRO A 27 -8.38 16.82 3.91
CA PRO A 27 -8.55 16.38 5.28
C PRO A 27 -8.15 17.48 6.27
N LEU A 28 -8.97 17.65 7.31
CA LEU A 28 -8.69 18.57 8.41
C LEU A 28 -8.13 17.82 9.62
N GLY A 29 -7.30 18.51 10.37
CA GLY A 29 -6.75 18.04 11.63
C GLY A 29 -6.65 19.16 12.67
N ILE A 30 -6.16 18.78 13.84
CA ILE A 30 -5.85 19.68 14.95
C ILE A 30 -4.56 19.22 15.63
N ASP A 31 -3.87 20.12 16.30
CA ASP A 31 -2.83 19.75 17.27
C ASP A 31 -3.18 20.28 18.67
N VAL A 32 -2.79 19.50 19.69
CA VAL A 32 -3.19 19.71 21.09
C VAL A 32 -2.04 19.46 22.07
N SER A 33 -2.16 20.03 23.25
CA SER A 33 -1.21 19.88 24.37
C SER A 33 -1.93 20.00 25.72
N ASN A 34 -1.17 19.94 26.81
CA ASN A 34 -1.66 20.25 28.16
C ASN A 34 -2.26 21.66 28.32
N ASN A 35 -2.06 22.57 27.35
CA ASN A 35 -2.65 23.91 27.36
C ASN A 35 -4.12 23.90 26.94
N ASN A 36 -4.62 22.84 26.32
CA ASN A 36 -6.04 22.72 26.00
C ASN A 36 -6.82 22.35 27.28
N PRO A 37 -7.77 23.19 27.75
CA PRO A 37 -8.42 22.99 29.03
C PRO A 37 -9.41 21.81 29.00
N GLY A 38 -9.39 21.01 30.07
CA GLY A 38 -10.35 19.93 30.30
C GLY A 38 -10.10 18.67 29.47
N THR A 39 -11.07 17.77 29.45
CA THR A 39 -11.00 16.54 28.65
C THR A 39 -11.58 16.77 27.27
N ILE A 40 -10.79 16.53 26.22
CA ILE A 40 -11.26 16.61 24.83
C ILE A 40 -12.21 15.44 24.52
N ASN A 41 -13.38 15.76 23.97
CA ASN A 41 -14.30 14.77 23.41
C ASN A 41 -13.92 14.46 21.96
N TRP A 42 -13.08 13.45 21.79
CA TRP A 42 -12.56 13.05 20.48
C TRP A 42 -13.61 12.50 19.51
N SER A 43 -14.71 11.92 20.02
CA SER A 43 -15.83 11.50 19.16
C SER A 43 -16.52 12.71 18.52
N SER A 44 -16.66 13.81 19.26
CA SER A 44 -17.15 15.08 18.71
C SER A 44 -16.18 15.70 17.72
N VAL A 45 -14.86 15.60 17.98
CA VAL A 45 -13.81 16.06 17.05
C VAL A 45 -13.92 15.31 15.72
N LYS A 46 -13.96 13.97 15.76
CA LYS A 46 -14.11 13.13 14.56
C LYS A 46 -15.41 13.42 13.81
N ALA A 47 -16.53 13.55 14.53
CA ALA A 47 -17.82 13.89 13.95
C ALA A 47 -17.84 15.28 13.32
N GLY A 48 -16.96 16.19 13.78
CA GLY A 48 -16.73 17.51 13.17
C GLY A 48 -15.92 17.48 11.87
N GLY A 49 -15.45 16.32 11.42
CA GLY A 49 -14.68 16.17 10.17
C GLY A 49 -13.16 16.27 10.33
N TYR A 50 -12.66 16.34 11.57
CA TYR A 50 -11.22 16.33 11.87
C TYR A 50 -10.74 14.90 11.98
N VAL A 51 -9.88 14.47 11.06
CA VAL A 51 -9.55 13.05 10.86
C VAL A 51 -8.14 12.68 11.29
N PHE A 52 -7.25 13.65 11.47
CA PHE A 52 -5.92 13.47 12.05
C PHE A 52 -5.67 14.48 13.16
N ALA A 53 -4.74 14.18 14.06
CA ALA A 53 -4.27 15.13 15.05
C ALA A 53 -2.88 14.81 15.59
N TRP A 54 -2.19 15.82 16.12
CA TRP A 54 -1.00 15.64 16.95
C TRP A 54 -1.27 15.97 18.43
N ALA A 55 -0.63 15.22 19.32
CA ALA A 55 -0.57 15.54 20.74
C ALA A 55 0.87 15.84 21.15
N LYS A 56 1.09 16.91 21.92
CA LYS A 56 2.41 17.22 22.48
C LYS A 56 2.86 16.03 23.33
N ALA A 57 4.08 15.57 23.10
CA ALA A 57 4.68 14.53 23.91
C ALA A 57 5.74 15.08 24.84
N THR A 58 6.65 15.90 24.31
CA THR A 58 7.83 16.35 25.03
C THR A 58 8.29 17.73 24.58
N GLU A 59 9.06 18.40 25.43
CA GLU A 59 9.76 19.63 25.13
C GLU A 59 11.19 19.60 25.68
N GLY A 60 12.17 19.79 24.80
CA GLY A 60 13.58 19.65 25.13
C GLY A 60 13.90 18.32 25.82
N THR A 61 14.69 18.37 26.89
CA THR A 61 14.99 17.20 27.73
C THR A 61 14.36 17.27 29.13
N GLY A 62 13.46 18.23 29.35
CA GLY A 62 12.99 18.62 30.68
C GLY A 62 11.49 18.48 30.92
N PHE A 63 10.67 18.29 29.89
CA PHE A 63 9.22 18.29 30.02
C PHE A 63 8.56 17.15 29.22
N ILE A 64 7.73 16.34 29.91
CA ILE A 64 6.81 15.39 29.30
C ILE A 64 5.39 15.91 29.49
N ASP A 65 4.61 15.96 28.41
CA ASP A 65 3.21 16.35 28.49
C ASP A 65 2.38 15.25 29.17
N GLY A 66 1.82 15.55 30.34
CA GLY A 66 1.02 14.61 31.13
C GLY A 66 -0.30 14.20 30.47
N THR A 67 -0.72 14.87 29.40
CA THR A 67 -1.98 14.60 28.68
C THR A 67 -1.78 13.71 27.45
N LEU A 68 -0.53 13.46 27.02
CA LEU A 68 -0.17 12.67 25.83
C LEU A 68 -0.96 11.35 25.74
N ALA A 69 -0.89 10.54 26.79
CA ALA A 69 -1.51 9.21 26.81
C ALA A 69 -3.03 9.29 26.60
N ALA A 70 -3.68 10.27 27.23
CA ALA A 70 -5.12 10.46 27.12
C ALA A 70 -5.52 10.92 25.71
N HIS A 71 -4.77 11.84 25.12
CA HIS A 71 -5.04 12.31 23.76
C HIS A 71 -4.85 11.20 22.73
N ILE A 72 -3.70 10.51 22.74
CA ILE A 72 -3.43 9.43 21.79
C ILE A 72 -4.49 8.32 21.90
N ASN A 73 -4.75 7.80 23.11
CA ASN A 73 -5.63 6.65 23.27
C ASN A 73 -7.08 7.01 22.93
N ASN A 74 -7.58 8.15 23.40
CA ASN A 74 -8.97 8.54 23.17
C ASN A 74 -9.20 9.00 21.72
N GLY A 75 -8.22 9.67 21.10
CA GLY A 75 -8.27 10.04 19.68
C GLY A 75 -8.31 8.82 18.77
N LYS A 76 -7.40 7.86 18.97
CA LYS A 76 -7.40 6.58 18.23
C LYS A 76 -8.69 5.79 18.43
N ALA A 77 -9.22 5.75 19.66
CA ALA A 77 -10.50 5.10 19.95
C ALA A 77 -11.69 5.75 19.24
N ALA A 78 -11.62 7.06 18.99
CA ALA A 78 -12.63 7.79 18.21
C ALA A 78 -12.43 7.70 16.69
N GLY A 79 -11.38 7.03 16.21
CA GLY A 79 -11.07 6.90 14.78
C GLY A 79 -10.35 8.12 14.17
N VAL A 80 -9.66 8.92 15.00
CA VAL A 80 -8.74 9.97 14.55
C VAL A 80 -7.34 9.36 14.43
N TYR A 81 -6.62 9.66 13.34
CA TYR A 81 -5.20 9.30 13.22
C TYR A 81 -4.38 10.16 14.17
N MET A 82 -3.71 9.56 15.15
CA MET A 82 -3.04 10.29 16.23
C MET A 82 -1.53 10.19 16.13
N GLY A 83 -0.86 11.34 16.04
CA GLY A 83 0.59 11.50 16.10
C GLY A 83 1.04 12.16 17.40
N ALA A 84 2.34 12.07 17.67
CA ALA A 84 2.99 12.74 18.80
C ALA A 84 3.99 13.77 18.29
N TYR A 85 4.11 14.92 18.94
CA TYR A 85 5.09 15.95 18.57
C TYR A 85 6.09 16.30 19.69
N HIS A 86 7.26 16.77 19.28
CA HIS A 86 8.34 17.21 20.15
C HIS A 86 8.68 18.68 19.91
N PHE A 87 8.53 19.53 20.92
CA PHE A 87 8.98 20.93 20.86
C PHE A 87 10.48 21.01 21.10
N ALA A 88 11.23 21.43 20.09
CA ALA A 88 12.70 21.38 20.10
C ALA A 88 13.34 22.59 20.80
N HIS A 89 14.44 22.34 21.52
CA HIS A 89 15.32 23.38 22.09
C HIS A 89 16.76 23.20 21.59
N PRO A 90 17.04 23.44 20.29
CA PRO A 90 18.38 23.30 19.71
C PRO A 90 19.42 24.24 20.34
N ASN A 91 18.97 25.31 21.00
CA ASN A 91 19.80 26.23 21.79
C ASN A 91 20.31 25.63 23.11
N LEU A 92 19.72 24.54 23.60
CA LEU A 92 20.04 23.94 24.89
C LEU A 92 20.54 22.50 24.76
N ASN A 93 20.03 21.72 23.82
CA ASN A 93 20.27 20.28 23.76
C ASN A 93 20.74 19.82 22.37
N SER A 94 21.45 18.69 22.34
CA SER A 94 21.81 18.01 21.11
C SER A 94 20.60 17.28 20.51
N PRO A 95 20.56 17.06 19.18
CA PRO A 95 19.43 16.39 18.53
C PRO A 95 19.24 14.96 19.06
N THR A 96 20.34 14.24 19.32
CA THR A 96 20.31 12.89 19.91
C THR A 96 19.67 12.86 21.31
N ALA A 97 19.96 13.87 22.15
CA ALA A 97 19.40 13.92 23.50
C ALA A 97 17.89 14.13 23.47
N GLU A 98 17.42 15.06 22.63
CA GLU A 98 16.00 15.33 22.45
C GLU A 98 15.26 14.18 21.77
N ALA A 99 15.85 13.54 20.76
CA ALA A 99 15.27 12.35 20.12
C ALA A 99 15.13 11.16 21.09
N ASN A 100 16.11 10.95 21.97
CA ASN A 100 16.01 9.94 23.03
C ASN A 100 14.88 10.26 24.01
N TYR A 101 14.77 11.53 24.40
CA TYR A 101 13.76 11.97 25.36
C TYR A 101 12.34 11.82 24.79
N PHE A 102 12.12 12.28 23.55
CA PHE A 102 10.86 12.06 22.84
C PHE A 102 10.53 10.57 22.73
N TRP A 103 11.47 9.75 22.28
CA TRP A 103 11.20 8.32 22.08
C TRP A 103 10.85 7.60 23.39
N ASN A 104 11.49 7.95 24.50
CA ASN A 104 11.18 7.35 25.80
C ASN A 104 9.76 7.68 26.27
N ALA A 105 9.22 8.85 25.91
CA ALA A 105 7.86 9.26 26.25
C ALA A 105 6.81 8.75 25.25
N ALA A 106 7.11 8.82 23.96
CA ALA A 106 6.15 8.64 22.87
C ALA A 106 6.28 7.29 22.13
N GLY A 107 7.45 6.65 22.17
CA GLY A 107 7.77 5.49 21.32
C GLY A 107 6.81 4.31 21.49
N SER A 108 6.27 4.10 22.70
CA SER A 108 5.25 3.05 22.95
C SER A 108 3.90 3.29 22.26
N TYR A 109 3.65 4.50 21.77
CA TYR A 109 2.45 4.88 21.03
C TYR A 109 2.64 4.89 19.50
N ILE A 110 3.89 4.89 19.04
CA ILE A 110 4.24 4.89 17.61
C ILE A 110 4.22 3.44 17.12
N LYS A 111 3.15 3.06 16.42
CA LYS A 111 2.87 1.68 16.00
C LYS A 111 2.39 1.60 14.56
N ALA A 112 2.63 0.47 13.92
CA ALA A 112 1.99 0.10 12.66
C ALA A 112 0.55 -0.42 12.91
N ASP A 113 -0.31 0.39 13.52
CA ASP A 113 -1.65 -0.02 13.98
C ASP A 113 -2.79 0.52 13.10
N GLY A 114 -2.46 1.04 11.92
CA GLY A 114 -3.40 1.70 11.01
C GLY A 114 -4.02 2.98 11.58
N LYS A 115 -3.53 3.50 12.72
CA LYS A 115 -4.09 4.66 13.44
C LYS A 115 -3.04 5.66 13.90
N THR A 116 -1.77 5.30 13.85
CA THR A 116 -0.65 6.16 14.25
C THR A 116 -0.30 7.12 13.13
N PHE A 117 -0.36 8.41 13.41
CA PHE A 117 0.08 9.45 12.50
C PHE A 117 1.58 9.72 12.66
N MET A 118 2.25 10.21 11.60
CA MET A 118 3.70 10.44 11.62
C MET A 118 4.13 11.31 12.80
N PRO A 119 5.28 10.99 13.45
CA PRO A 119 5.80 11.84 14.52
C PRO A 119 6.25 13.20 13.97
N MET A 120 6.08 14.25 14.76
CA MET A 120 6.40 15.62 14.36
C MET A 120 7.53 16.20 15.19
N LEU A 121 8.48 16.84 14.51
CA LEU A 121 9.48 17.71 15.11
C LEU A 121 9.03 19.16 14.99
N ASP A 122 8.77 19.81 16.10
CA ASP A 122 8.38 21.21 16.18
C ASP A 122 9.62 22.09 16.38
N MET A 123 9.98 22.86 15.34
CA MET A 123 11.14 23.74 15.28
C MET A 123 10.74 25.22 15.23
N GLU A 124 10.76 25.85 16.40
CA GLU A 124 10.45 27.28 16.55
C GLU A 124 11.57 28.11 17.21
N VAL A 125 12.57 27.45 17.80
CA VAL A 125 13.67 28.11 18.52
C VAL A 125 14.92 28.21 17.64
N PHE A 126 15.26 29.42 17.22
CA PHE A 126 16.40 29.71 16.34
C PHE A 126 17.42 30.69 16.96
N SER A 127 17.65 30.56 18.28
CA SER A 127 18.50 31.47 19.06
C SER A 127 19.82 30.84 19.56
N GLY A 128 20.15 29.62 19.11
CA GLY A 128 21.36 28.90 19.50
C GLY A 128 21.36 27.49 18.95
N LEU A 129 22.54 26.87 18.88
CA LEU A 129 22.71 25.54 18.29
C LEU A 129 23.74 24.72 19.07
N VAL A 130 23.29 23.58 19.60
CA VAL A 130 24.10 22.63 20.37
C VAL A 130 24.19 21.30 19.62
N GLY A 131 25.41 20.80 19.43
CA GLY A 131 25.66 19.44 18.93
C GLY A 131 25.38 19.21 17.44
N ALA A 132 25.13 20.26 16.66
CA ALA A 132 24.93 20.19 15.20
C ALA A 132 25.58 21.38 14.49
N SER A 133 25.78 21.27 13.17
CA SER A 133 26.44 22.28 12.35
C SER A 133 25.51 23.37 11.80
N SER A 134 24.21 23.09 11.72
CA SER A 134 23.15 24.04 11.35
C SER A 134 21.80 23.58 11.93
N TYR A 135 20.76 24.41 11.88
CA TYR A 135 19.40 23.98 12.26
C TYR A 135 18.88 22.86 11.37
N SER A 136 19.23 22.86 10.07
CA SER A 136 18.92 21.74 9.16
C SER A 136 19.60 20.45 9.57
N ASP A 137 20.88 20.51 9.92
CA ASP A 137 21.63 19.35 10.40
C ASP A 137 21.05 18.82 11.72
N TRP A 138 20.69 19.71 12.64
CA TRP A 138 20.02 19.35 13.90
C TRP A 138 18.70 18.61 13.64
N ALA A 139 17.82 19.19 12.80
CA ALA A 139 16.53 18.60 12.47
C ALA A 139 16.69 17.25 11.75
N ASN A 140 17.62 17.15 10.79
CA ASN A 140 17.93 15.90 10.09
C ASN A 140 18.43 14.82 11.04
N GLN A 141 19.33 15.14 11.98
CA GLN A 141 19.81 14.18 12.98
C GLN A 141 18.70 13.68 13.90
N TRP A 142 17.82 14.57 14.36
CA TRP A 142 16.66 14.19 15.17
C TRP A 142 15.72 13.27 14.38
N CYS A 143 15.34 13.66 13.15
CA CYS A 143 14.43 12.89 12.32
C CYS A 143 15.00 11.50 12.00
N ASN A 144 16.28 11.43 11.61
CA ASN A 144 16.99 10.17 11.39
C ASN A 144 17.02 9.29 12.65
N ALA A 145 17.23 9.88 13.83
CA ALA A 145 17.20 9.14 15.09
C ALA A 145 15.81 8.54 15.37
N ILE A 146 14.73 9.27 15.08
CA ILE A 146 13.36 8.74 15.22
C ILE A 146 13.08 7.63 14.21
N VAL A 147 13.49 7.79 12.96
CA VAL A 147 13.38 6.74 11.94
C VAL A 147 14.10 5.47 12.40
N ALA A 148 15.35 5.58 12.88
CA ALA A 148 16.13 4.44 13.35
C ALA A 148 15.50 3.75 14.56
N LYS A 149 14.94 4.53 15.50
CA LYS A 149 14.28 3.99 16.70
C LYS A 149 12.96 3.29 16.38
N ALA A 150 12.18 3.85 15.47
CA ALA A 150 10.96 3.23 14.98
C ALA A 150 11.26 1.93 14.22
N ALA A 151 12.28 1.95 13.37
CA ALA A 151 12.74 0.76 12.67
C ALA A 151 13.19 -0.36 13.62
N ALA A 152 13.87 -0.01 14.72
CA ALA A 152 14.27 -0.98 15.74
C ALA A 152 13.11 -1.67 16.46
N VAL A 153 11.88 -1.16 16.34
CA VAL A 153 10.66 -1.76 16.90
C VAL A 153 9.66 -2.18 15.81
N GLY A 154 10.11 -2.29 14.56
CA GLY A 154 9.28 -2.80 13.47
C GLY A 154 8.37 -1.75 12.81
N VAL A 155 8.59 -0.45 13.00
CA VAL A 155 7.66 0.60 12.52
C VAL A 155 8.36 1.57 11.56
N LYS A 156 7.83 1.71 10.34
CA LYS A 156 8.27 2.68 9.34
C LYS A 156 7.57 4.00 9.58
N VAL A 157 8.37 5.04 9.76
CA VAL A 157 7.92 6.43 9.91
C VAL A 157 8.72 7.35 9.00
N LYS A 158 8.10 8.45 8.61
CA LYS A 158 8.75 9.60 7.98
C LYS A 158 8.35 10.84 8.78
N PRO A 159 9.20 11.32 9.70
CA PRO A 159 8.88 12.49 10.52
C PRO A 159 8.51 13.70 9.67
N ILE A 160 7.61 14.52 10.22
CA ILE A 160 7.25 15.83 9.69
C ILE A 160 7.97 16.93 10.48
N ILE A 161 8.45 17.96 9.81
CA ILE A 161 9.06 19.12 10.45
C ILE A 161 8.03 20.25 10.42
N TYR A 162 7.61 20.66 11.62
CA TYR A 162 6.81 21.84 11.84
C TYR A 162 7.69 23.07 12.01
N THR A 163 7.34 24.16 11.32
CA THR A 163 7.93 25.48 11.52
C THR A 163 7.04 26.57 10.92
N SER A 164 7.19 27.83 11.35
CA SER A 164 6.49 28.94 10.68
C SER A 164 7.06 29.22 9.29
N ALA A 165 6.22 29.75 8.39
CA ALA A 165 6.66 30.12 7.03
C ALA A 165 7.89 31.04 7.03
N CYS A 166 7.98 31.98 7.97
CA CYS A 166 9.15 32.87 8.11
C CYS A 166 10.36 32.13 8.70
N SER A 167 10.14 31.31 9.72
CA SER A 167 11.20 30.56 10.40
C SER A 167 11.88 29.55 9.48
N ALA A 168 11.20 29.09 8.43
CA ALA A 168 11.76 28.21 7.41
C ALA A 168 13.05 28.76 6.76
N CYS A 169 13.26 30.08 6.77
CA CYS A 169 14.49 30.71 6.27
C CYS A 169 15.75 30.33 7.08
N ASN A 170 15.61 29.75 8.27
CA ASN A 170 16.74 29.25 9.06
C ASN A 170 17.23 27.87 8.59
N PHE A 171 16.50 27.22 7.68
CA PHE A 171 16.88 25.95 7.09
C PHE A 171 17.48 26.12 5.70
N ASN A 172 18.11 25.06 5.20
CA ASN A 172 18.46 24.86 3.81
C ASN A 172 17.73 23.63 3.26
N SER A 173 17.80 23.40 1.95
CA SER A 173 17.04 22.34 1.26
C SER A 173 17.33 20.90 1.69
N SER A 174 18.34 20.63 2.54
CA SER A 174 18.58 19.27 3.05
C SER A 174 17.42 18.73 3.89
N VAL A 175 16.56 19.59 4.45
CA VAL A 175 15.36 19.16 5.19
C VAL A 175 14.23 18.72 4.27
N ALA A 176 14.33 18.97 2.95
CA ALA A 176 13.30 18.63 1.97
C ALA A 176 13.05 17.12 1.81
N GLN A 177 13.92 16.29 2.38
CA GLN A 177 13.70 14.84 2.48
C GLN A 177 12.55 14.49 3.45
N TRP A 178 12.22 15.37 4.40
CA TRP A 178 11.14 15.21 5.38
C TRP A 178 9.87 15.93 4.93
N SER A 179 8.72 15.49 5.44
CA SER A 179 7.46 16.19 5.21
C SER A 179 7.48 17.56 5.88
N ALA A 180 6.75 18.54 5.32
CA ALA A 180 6.70 19.89 5.83
C ALA A 180 5.32 20.21 6.43
N ASP A 181 5.30 20.61 7.70
CA ASP A 181 4.16 21.28 8.31
C ASP A 181 4.48 22.77 8.49
N ILE A 182 3.71 23.62 7.83
CA ILE A 182 4.01 25.04 7.74
C ILE A 182 2.95 25.83 8.48
N ALA A 183 3.31 26.49 9.57
CA ALA A 183 2.44 27.46 10.21
C ALA A 183 2.43 28.77 9.42
N ASP A 184 1.26 29.12 8.88
CA ASP A 184 1.03 30.38 8.18
C ASP A 184 -0.42 30.86 8.36
N TYR A 185 -0.65 31.76 9.32
CA TYR A 185 -1.98 32.27 9.67
C TYR A 185 -2.44 33.41 8.75
N ASN A 186 -2.37 33.18 7.45
CA ASN A 186 -2.58 34.19 6.41
C ASN A 186 -4.06 34.51 6.10
N GLY A 187 -5.00 33.86 6.80
CA GLY A 187 -6.45 34.05 6.63
C GLY A 187 -7.02 33.54 5.30
N GLN A 188 -6.25 32.80 4.51
CA GLN A 188 -6.69 32.19 3.26
C GLN A 188 -7.49 30.90 3.51
N SER A 189 -8.20 30.42 2.48
CA SER A 189 -8.97 29.17 2.59
C SER A 189 -8.05 27.95 2.62
N SER A 190 -8.12 27.14 3.68
CA SER A 190 -7.41 25.86 3.79
C SER A 190 -7.72 24.86 2.66
N GLN A 191 -8.91 24.97 2.07
CA GLN A 191 -9.38 24.06 1.03
C GLN A 191 -8.89 24.40 -0.37
N THR A 192 -8.55 25.66 -0.65
CA THR A 192 -8.21 26.11 -2.02
C THR A 192 -6.88 26.85 -2.13
N SER A 193 -6.28 27.27 -1.02
CA SER A 193 -5.05 28.06 -1.00
C SER A 193 -3.84 27.24 -0.51
N ASN A 194 -2.73 27.91 -0.23
CA ASN A 194 -1.47 27.35 0.25
C ASN A 194 -0.91 28.18 1.42
N PRO A 195 -0.07 27.57 2.27
CA PRO A 195 0.86 28.33 3.12
C PRO A 195 1.89 29.05 2.22
N TRP A 196 2.73 29.91 2.82
CA TRP A 196 3.85 30.67 2.22
C TRP A 196 3.54 32.11 1.81
N THR A 197 2.28 32.54 1.87
CA THR A 197 1.96 33.93 1.47
C THR A 197 2.54 34.97 2.42
N THR A 198 2.77 34.63 3.69
CA THR A 198 3.43 35.52 4.66
C THR A 198 4.94 35.62 4.41
N CYS A 199 5.60 34.57 3.92
CA CYS A 199 7.05 34.55 3.68
C CYS A 199 7.47 33.64 2.51
N SER A 200 7.16 34.07 1.28
CA SER A 200 7.41 33.28 0.06
C SER A 200 8.90 33.08 -0.28
N GLY A 201 9.80 33.82 0.39
CA GLY A 201 11.25 33.69 0.19
C GLY A 201 11.91 32.53 0.95
N CYS A 202 11.15 31.84 1.81
CA CYS A 202 11.67 30.84 2.74
C CYS A 202 11.27 29.39 2.36
N GLU A 203 10.81 29.15 1.13
CA GLU A 203 10.31 27.86 0.64
C GLU A 203 11.45 26.84 0.40
N VAL A 204 12.12 26.38 1.46
CA VAL A 204 13.29 25.50 1.37
C VAL A 204 12.97 24.05 0.98
N TRP A 205 11.70 23.65 1.07
CA TRP A 205 11.19 22.36 0.59
C TRP A 205 10.94 22.33 -0.93
N GLY A 206 11.09 23.47 -1.61
CA GLY A 206 10.76 23.65 -3.01
C GLY A 206 9.56 24.57 -3.18
N SER A 207 9.46 25.19 -4.36
CA SER A 207 8.44 26.22 -4.58
C SER A 207 7.02 25.65 -4.49
N GLY A 208 6.21 26.20 -3.58
CA GLY A 208 4.85 25.77 -3.30
C GLY A 208 4.72 24.42 -2.60
N VAL A 209 5.83 23.84 -2.12
CA VAL A 209 5.83 22.51 -1.47
C VAL A 209 5.43 22.65 0.00
N TRP A 210 4.44 21.86 0.41
CA TRP A 210 4.01 21.69 1.80
C TRP A 210 3.19 20.39 1.91
N THR A 211 3.20 19.75 3.08
CA THR A 211 2.46 18.52 3.38
C THR A 211 1.26 18.81 4.27
N VAL A 212 1.49 19.52 5.36
CA VAL A 212 0.46 20.04 6.27
C VAL A 212 0.61 21.54 6.40
N TRP A 213 -0.52 22.20 6.61
CA TRP A 213 -0.58 23.62 6.88
C TRP A 213 -1.42 23.85 8.12
N GLN A 214 -0.75 24.27 9.20
CA GLN A 214 -1.42 24.88 10.34
C GLN A 214 -1.87 26.30 9.97
N PHE A 215 -3.18 26.44 9.69
CA PHE A 215 -3.76 27.63 9.08
C PHE A 215 -4.43 28.56 10.08
N SER A 216 -4.63 28.12 11.31
CA SER A 216 -5.16 28.95 12.40
C SER A 216 -4.73 28.43 13.76
N GLN A 217 -4.45 29.35 14.68
CA GLN A 217 -4.23 29.07 16.10
C GLN A 217 -5.46 29.37 16.99
N SER A 218 -6.61 29.60 16.37
CA SER A 218 -7.80 30.16 17.04
C SER A 218 -9.11 29.50 16.59
N GLY A 219 -9.01 28.24 16.16
CA GLY A 219 -10.13 27.43 15.74
C GLY A 219 -11.13 27.15 16.86
N SER A 220 -12.35 26.82 16.47
CA SER A 220 -13.39 26.31 17.37
C SER A 220 -13.87 24.96 16.86
N VAL A 221 -13.54 23.91 17.62
CA VAL A 221 -13.84 22.51 17.25
C VAL A 221 -14.74 21.89 18.30
N SER A 222 -15.83 21.26 17.85
CA SER A 222 -16.73 20.53 18.75
C SER A 222 -15.97 19.46 19.52
N GLY A 223 -16.03 19.51 20.84
CA GLY A 223 -15.31 18.60 21.73
C GLY A 223 -14.00 19.15 22.28
N VAL A 224 -13.50 20.29 21.80
CA VAL A 224 -12.38 21.02 22.39
C VAL A 224 -12.91 22.27 23.08
N SER A 225 -12.48 22.52 24.31
CA SER A 225 -12.83 23.75 25.03
C SER A 225 -11.83 24.85 24.71
N GLY A 226 -12.32 26.03 24.33
CA GLY A 226 -11.46 27.16 23.97
C GLY A 226 -10.94 27.08 22.53
N ALA A 227 -9.88 27.87 22.27
CA ALA A 227 -9.19 27.87 20.98
C ALA A 227 -8.40 26.57 20.78
N VAL A 228 -8.30 26.14 19.53
CA VAL A 228 -7.46 25.01 19.12
C VAL A 228 -6.81 25.31 17.78
N ASP A 229 -5.61 24.81 17.60
CA ASP A 229 -4.87 24.90 16.36
C ASP A 229 -5.55 24.04 15.28
N LEU A 230 -5.60 24.54 14.04
CA LEU A 230 -6.28 23.91 12.93
C LEU A 230 -5.31 23.62 11.80
N ASP A 231 -5.33 22.39 11.34
CA ASP A 231 -4.47 21.87 10.29
C ASP A 231 -5.27 21.44 9.08
N VAL A 232 -4.61 21.52 7.92
CA VAL A 232 -5.10 20.93 6.68
C VAL A 232 -4.00 20.13 6.01
N PHE A 233 -4.33 18.93 5.53
CA PHE A 233 -3.40 18.10 4.77
C PHE A 233 -3.50 18.40 3.27
N ASN A 234 -2.35 18.49 2.59
CA ASN A 234 -2.28 18.72 1.15
C ASN A 234 -2.52 17.43 0.35
N GLY A 235 -3.75 16.96 0.31
CA GLY A 235 -4.10 15.77 -0.47
C GLY A 235 -5.53 15.28 -0.22
N THR A 236 -5.78 14.03 -0.62
CA THR A 236 -7.05 13.35 -0.36
C THR A 236 -6.99 12.59 0.96
N SER A 237 -8.12 12.04 1.42
CA SER A 237 -8.11 11.15 2.59
C SER A 237 -7.28 9.88 2.35
N ALA A 238 -7.31 9.32 1.13
CA ALA A 238 -6.48 8.17 0.78
C ALA A 238 -4.98 8.51 0.81
N SER A 239 -4.58 9.64 0.22
CA SER A 239 -3.16 10.03 0.25
C SER A 239 -2.70 10.42 1.65
N LEU A 240 -3.59 10.87 2.54
CA LEU A 240 -3.27 11.04 3.96
C LEU A 240 -2.92 9.70 4.60
N VAL A 241 -3.72 8.67 4.37
CA VAL A 241 -3.46 7.33 4.93
C VAL A 241 -2.15 6.78 4.39
N SER A 242 -1.95 6.78 3.07
CA SER A 242 -0.79 6.15 2.45
C SER A 242 0.54 6.89 2.72
N THR A 243 0.51 8.18 3.05
CA THR A 243 1.74 8.98 3.25
C THR A 243 2.02 9.38 4.70
N MET A 244 0.98 9.45 5.55
CA MET A 244 1.10 10.02 6.89
C MET A 244 0.69 9.05 8.03
N VAL A 245 0.22 7.84 7.72
CA VAL A 245 -0.01 6.80 8.73
C VAL A 245 1.20 5.87 8.79
N ALA A 246 1.70 5.62 10.00
CA ALA A 246 2.86 4.75 10.21
C ALA A 246 2.53 3.31 9.82
N THR A 247 3.45 2.67 9.11
CA THR A 247 3.33 1.27 8.66
C THR A 247 4.41 0.43 9.33
N SER A 248 4.42 -0.88 9.09
CA SER A 248 5.53 -1.73 9.56
C SER A 248 6.82 -1.41 8.79
N THR A 249 8.00 -1.65 9.39
CA THR A 249 9.29 -1.73 8.66
C THR A 249 9.51 -3.07 8.00
N THR A 250 8.69 -4.08 8.32
CA THR A 250 8.45 -5.10 7.31
C THR A 250 7.90 -4.34 6.12
N THR A 251 8.66 -4.36 5.03
CA THR A 251 8.32 -3.66 3.80
C THR A 251 6.91 -4.07 3.36
N ALA A 252 5.92 -3.25 3.72
CA ALA A 252 4.94 -2.78 2.75
C ALA A 252 5.66 -1.66 1.97
N SER A 253 6.66 -2.00 1.18
CA SER A 253 6.41 -2.08 -0.25
C SER A 253 5.37 -3.14 -0.60
N ALA A 254 4.36 -2.72 -1.35
CA ALA A 254 3.88 -3.51 -2.48
C ALA A 254 5.05 -3.70 -3.49
N SER A 255 6.02 -4.49 -3.04
CA SER A 255 7.06 -5.22 -3.74
C SER A 255 7.18 -6.46 -2.85
N GLN A 256 6.12 -7.25 -2.70
CA GLN A 256 5.72 -8.23 -3.71
C GLN A 256 6.92 -8.97 -4.31
N LEU A 257 7.95 -9.25 -3.51
CA LEU A 257 8.81 -10.38 -3.78
C LEU A 257 8.05 -11.62 -3.28
N LYS A 258 7.16 -12.10 -4.14
CA LYS A 258 6.29 -13.25 -3.85
C LYS A 258 7.10 -14.55 -3.78
N TYR A 259 8.37 -14.56 -4.21
CA TYR A 259 9.10 -15.81 -4.44
C TYR A 259 10.48 -15.84 -3.79
N ASP A 260 10.74 -15.00 -2.80
CA ASP A 260 11.99 -14.99 -2.04
C ASP A 260 11.99 -16.11 -0.98
N PHE A 261 12.41 -17.32 -1.35
CA PHE A 261 12.39 -18.49 -0.46
C PHE A 261 13.50 -18.45 0.60
N ASN A 262 14.53 -17.63 0.41
CA ASN A 262 15.69 -17.55 1.30
C ASN A 262 15.75 -16.25 2.15
N GLY A 263 14.83 -15.31 1.91
CA GLY A 263 14.73 -14.04 2.61
C GLY A 263 15.82 -13.03 2.25
N ASP A 264 16.48 -13.17 1.10
CA ASP A 264 17.58 -12.30 0.67
C ASP A 264 17.13 -11.00 -0.02
N GLY A 265 15.82 -10.83 -0.20
CA GLY A 265 15.21 -9.70 -0.87
C GLY A 265 15.27 -9.79 -2.39
N GLN A 266 15.37 -11.00 -2.97
CA GLN A 266 15.23 -11.25 -4.40
C GLN A 266 14.35 -12.48 -4.64
N ASP A 267 13.53 -12.50 -5.70
CA ASP A 267 12.77 -13.70 -6.04
C ASP A 267 13.72 -14.85 -6.45
N ASP A 268 13.43 -16.07 -6.01
CA ASP A 268 14.11 -17.32 -6.33
C ASP A 268 13.28 -18.17 -7.29
N TYR A 269 13.89 -18.91 -8.22
CA TYR A 269 13.15 -19.69 -9.22
C TYR A 269 12.66 -21.03 -8.68
N ALA A 270 11.36 -21.34 -8.74
CA ALA A 270 10.82 -22.59 -8.21
C ALA A 270 10.03 -23.40 -9.25
N VAL A 271 10.19 -24.72 -9.22
CA VAL A 271 9.33 -25.67 -9.93
C VAL A 271 8.84 -26.77 -8.98
N PHE A 272 7.58 -27.18 -9.15
CA PHE A 272 6.98 -28.30 -8.43
C PHE A 272 6.84 -29.49 -9.35
N ARG A 273 7.30 -30.66 -8.91
CA ARG A 273 7.21 -31.92 -9.63
C ARG A 273 5.97 -32.70 -9.21
N PRO A 274 4.92 -32.78 -10.05
CA PRO A 274 3.65 -33.38 -9.65
C PRO A 274 3.74 -34.89 -9.43
N SER A 275 4.70 -35.58 -10.06
CA SER A 275 4.84 -37.03 -9.99
C SER A 275 5.21 -37.54 -8.59
N ASP A 276 5.93 -36.73 -7.81
CA ASP A 276 6.45 -37.12 -6.49
C ASP A 276 6.25 -36.04 -5.41
N GLY A 277 5.73 -34.86 -5.76
CA GLY A 277 5.49 -33.77 -4.81
C GLY A 277 6.75 -33.00 -4.42
N THR A 278 7.81 -33.05 -5.23
CA THR A 278 9.07 -32.38 -4.91
C THR A 278 9.10 -30.95 -5.42
N TRP A 279 9.46 -30.02 -4.56
CA TRP A 279 9.83 -28.65 -4.89
C TRP A 279 11.32 -28.59 -5.20
N HIS A 280 11.67 -27.88 -6.27
CA HIS A 280 13.04 -27.53 -6.65
C HIS A 280 13.10 -26.01 -6.68
N VAL A 281 13.92 -25.41 -5.82
CA VAL A 281 14.09 -23.95 -5.70
C VAL A 281 15.54 -23.58 -6.02
N LEU A 282 15.74 -22.71 -7.00
CA LEU A 282 17.02 -22.19 -7.41
C LEU A 282 17.16 -20.76 -6.90
N PHE A 283 18.07 -20.57 -5.95
CA PHE A 283 18.31 -19.24 -5.40
C PHE A 283 18.94 -18.33 -6.45
N SER A 284 18.32 -17.17 -6.68
CA SER A 284 18.76 -16.27 -7.75
C SER A 284 20.08 -15.56 -7.42
N SER A 285 20.38 -15.41 -6.13
CA SER A 285 21.60 -14.76 -5.64
C SER A 285 22.89 -15.54 -5.88
N ASP A 286 22.84 -16.88 -5.84
CA ASP A 286 24.01 -17.74 -5.94
C ASP A 286 23.88 -18.94 -6.90
N ASN A 287 22.70 -19.14 -7.50
CA ASN A 287 22.36 -20.27 -8.37
C ASN A 287 22.46 -21.64 -7.69
N SER A 288 22.29 -21.72 -6.37
CA SER A 288 22.23 -22.98 -5.64
C SER A 288 20.84 -23.61 -5.70
N ASP A 289 20.78 -24.92 -5.95
CA ASP A 289 19.55 -25.70 -5.97
C ASP A 289 19.21 -26.26 -4.59
N HIS A 290 17.97 -26.03 -4.15
CA HIS A 290 17.40 -26.48 -2.90
C HIS A 290 16.12 -27.27 -3.19
N SER A 291 16.23 -28.58 -3.01
CA SER A 291 15.13 -29.51 -3.31
C SER A 291 14.57 -30.14 -2.04
N PHE A 292 13.25 -30.19 -1.92
CA PHE A 292 12.56 -30.83 -0.81
C PHE A 292 11.21 -31.43 -1.23
N GLN A 293 10.84 -32.57 -0.65
CA GLN A 293 9.54 -33.18 -0.92
C GLN A 293 8.47 -32.57 -0.01
N TYR A 294 7.50 -31.87 -0.59
CA TYR A 294 6.37 -31.29 0.15
C TYR A 294 5.12 -31.18 -0.72
N GLY A 295 4.27 -32.21 -0.64
CA GLY A 295 3.08 -32.37 -1.44
C GLY A 295 2.94 -33.79 -1.95
N GLN A 296 1.92 -34.04 -2.76
CA GLN A 296 1.68 -35.33 -3.40
C GLN A 296 1.03 -35.15 -4.78
N ASN A 297 0.94 -36.25 -5.53
CA ASN A 297 0.29 -36.25 -6.84
C ASN A 297 -1.18 -35.78 -6.72
N GLY A 298 -1.54 -34.79 -7.53
CA GLY A 298 -2.86 -34.15 -7.53
C GLY A 298 -2.97 -32.91 -6.65
N ASP A 299 -1.96 -32.60 -5.85
CA ASP A 299 -1.88 -31.31 -5.17
C ASP A 299 -1.54 -30.20 -6.18
N ILE A 300 -2.14 -29.02 -5.98
CA ILE A 300 -1.92 -27.82 -6.77
C ILE A 300 -0.88 -26.97 -6.02
N PRO A 301 0.33 -26.76 -6.56
CA PRO A 301 1.27 -25.81 -5.98
C PRO A 301 0.73 -24.38 -6.14
N LEU A 302 0.85 -23.58 -5.09
CA LEU A 302 0.39 -22.20 -5.09
C LEU A 302 1.58 -21.24 -5.07
N LEU A 303 1.36 -20.10 -5.70
CA LEU A 303 2.35 -19.05 -5.90
C LEU A 303 2.73 -18.42 -4.55
N GLY A 304 4.03 -18.23 -4.35
CA GLY A 304 4.66 -17.92 -3.06
C GLY A 304 3.95 -16.79 -2.29
N GLY A 305 3.37 -17.19 -1.17
CA GLY A 305 2.92 -16.27 -0.14
C GLY A 305 3.79 -16.52 1.08
N ASP A 306 4.17 -15.45 1.76
CA ASP A 306 4.70 -15.48 3.12
C ASP A 306 3.51 -15.65 4.09
N LEU A 307 3.06 -16.89 4.30
CA LEU A 307 1.95 -17.16 5.23
C LEU A 307 2.43 -17.20 6.68
N SER A 308 3.73 -17.26 6.91
CA SER A 308 4.37 -17.06 8.22
C SER A 308 4.38 -15.60 8.66
N GLY A 309 4.38 -14.65 7.73
CA GLY A 309 4.61 -13.23 7.99
C GLY A 309 6.08 -12.90 8.31
N ASP A 310 7.03 -13.75 7.91
CA ASP A 310 8.46 -13.63 8.21
C ASP A 310 9.28 -12.92 7.11
N GLY A 311 8.62 -12.58 6.00
CA GLY A 311 9.18 -11.92 4.83
C GLY A 311 9.71 -12.87 3.77
N ALA A 312 9.67 -14.20 3.97
CA ALA A 312 10.11 -15.20 3.03
C ALA A 312 8.94 -16.01 2.45
N ALA A 313 9.05 -16.43 1.19
CA ALA A 313 8.03 -17.22 0.52
C ALA A 313 7.96 -18.65 1.08
N ASP A 314 6.74 -19.11 1.35
CA ASP A 314 6.48 -20.48 1.80
C ASP A 314 6.15 -21.43 0.65
N ALA A 315 6.47 -22.72 0.85
CA ALA A 315 6.02 -23.76 -0.06
C ALA A 315 4.59 -24.18 0.29
N VAL A 316 3.63 -23.78 -0.55
CA VAL A 316 2.21 -24.03 -0.33
C VAL A 316 1.62 -24.93 -1.40
N VAL A 317 0.91 -25.98 -0.99
CA VAL A 317 0.10 -26.81 -1.88
C VAL A 317 -1.35 -26.87 -1.40
N PHE A 318 -2.29 -26.78 -2.34
CA PHE A 318 -3.70 -27.03 -2.10
C PHE A 318 -4.08 -28.42 -2.59
N ARG A 319 -4.77 -29.19 -1.76
CA ARG A 319 -5.25 -30.53 -2.08
C ARG A 319 -6.72 -30.49 -2.47
N PRO A 320 -7.07 -30.66 -3.76
CA PRO A 320 -8.46 -30.53 -4.20
C PRO A 320 -9.38 -31.66 -3.73
N SER A 321 -8.82 -32.81 -3.35
CA SER A 321 -9.61 -33.97 -2.91
C SER A 321 -10.30 -33.77 -1.57
N ASP A 322 -9.76 -32.92 -0.70
CA ASP A 322 -10.30 -32.65 0.64
C ASP A 322 -10.36 -31.15 0.98
N GLY A 323 -9.88 -30.26 0.11
CA GLY A 323 -9.90 -28.81 0.33
C GLY A 323 -8.84 -28.34 1.34
N THR A 324 -7.77 -29.11 1.55
CA THR A 324 -6.74 -28.79 2.55
C THR A 324 -5.59 -28.01 1.95
N TRP A 325 -5.21 -26.93 2.62
CA TRP A 325 -4.00 -26.16 2.36
C TRP A 325 -2.87 -26.73 3.23
N HIS A 326 -1.74 -27.04 2.61
CA HIS A 326 -0.52 -27.49 3.28
C HIS A 326 0.59 -26.49 3.03
N ILE A 327 1.19 -26.02 4.11
CA ILE A 327 2.20 -24.95 4.10
C ILE A 327 3.44 -25.48 4.78
N ARG A 328 4.59 -25.35 4.13
CA ARG A 328 5.88 -25.60 4.75
C ARG A 328 6.61 -24.28 4.89
N TYR A 329 6.84 -23.88 6.13
CA TYR A 329 7.53 -22.63 6.40
C TYR A 329 8.99 -22.72 5.95
N SER A 330 9.44 -21.69 5.24
CA SER A 330 10.81 -21.60 4.73
C SER A 330 11.84 -21.48 5.87
N GLN A 331 11.52 -20.72 6.92
CA GLN A 331 12.37 -20.46 8.09
C GLN A 331 12.87 -21.70 8.85
N ASP A 332 12.02 -22.72 9.02
CA ASP A 332 12.31 -23.84 9.93
C ASP A 332 11.85 -25.22 9.43
N ALA A 333 11.33 -25.28 8.20
CA ALA A 333 10.77 -26.48 7.58
C ALA A 333 9.57 -27.10 8.32
N SER A 334 9.00 -26.42 9.32
CA SER A 334 7.81 -26.90 10.00
C SER A 334 6.59 -26.86 9.07
N SER A 335 5.61 -27.70 9.37
CA SER A 335 4.44 -27.91 8.51
C SER A 335 3.18 -27.44 9.22
N HIS A 336 2.39 -26.65 8.50
CA HIS A 336 1.07 -26.23 8.91
C HIS A 336 0.03 -26.69 7.90
N ALA A 337 -1.20 -26.97 8.35
CA ALA A 337 -2.28 -27.34 7.47
C ALA A 337 -3.64 -26.91 8.02
N PHE A 338 -4.52 -26.47 7.13
CA PHE A 338 -5.91 -26.17 7.46
C PHE A 338 -6.83 -26.52 6.29
N THR A 339 -8.05 -26.96 6.61
CA THR A 339 -9.07 -27.22 5.60
C THR A 339 -9.83 -25.95 5.30
N PHE A 340 -9.76 -25.49 4.05
CA PHE A 340 -10.46 -24.31 3.56
C PHE A 340 -10.73 -24.43 2.05
N GLY A 341 -12.00 -24.61 1.71
CA GLY A 341 -12.45 -24.86 0.34
C GLY A 341 -13.10 -26.24 0.19
N THR A 342 -13.57 -26.51 -1.02
CA THR A 342 -14.28 -27.73 -1.38
C THR A 342 -13.88 -28.18 -2.78
N SER A 343 -14.25 -29.41 -3.15
CA SER A 343 -13.95 -29.94 -4.48
C SER A 343 -14.52 -29.05 -5.59
N GLY A 344 -13.65 -28.66 -6.54
CA GLY A 344 -13.99 -27.77 -7.65
C GLY A 344 -13.77 -26.29 -7.37
N ASP A 345 -13.39 -25.91 -6.15
CA ASP A 345 -12.92 -24.55 -5.88
C ASP A 345 -11.53 -24.34 -6.49
N ILE A 346 -11.29 -23.12 -6.99
CA ILE A 346 -9.99 -22.68 -7.53
C ILE A 346 -9.24 -21.99 -6.39
N PRO A 347 -8.12 -22.55 -5.91
CA PRO A 347 -7.30 -21.93 -4.87
C PRO A 347 -6.50 -20.75 -5.44
N LEU A 348 -6.37 -19.73 -4.59
CA LEU A 348 -5.82 -18.43 -4.92
C LEU A 348 -4.99 -18.00 -3.70
N LEU A 349 -3.68 -17.79 -3.87
CA LEU A 349 -2.77 -17.32 -2.82
C LEU A 349 -2.05 -16.03 -3.22
N GLY A 350 -1.95 -15.06 -2.29
CA GLY A 350 -1.13 -13.86 -2.47
C GLY A 350 -1.84 -12.51 -2.39
N GLY A 351 -3.10 -12.42 -1.93
CA GLY A 351 -3.77 -11.15 -1.64
C GLY A 351 -4.04 -10.98 -0.14
N ASP A 352 -3.65 -9.85 0.43
CA ASP A 352 -3.96 -9.45 1.81
C ASP A 352 -5.28 -8.65 1.83
N PHE A 353 -6.40 -9.36 1.90
CA PHE A 353 -7.73 -8.75 1.95
C PHE A 353 -8.08 -8.22 3.36
N SER A 354 -7.39 -8.69 4.40
CA SER A 354 -7.51 -8.16 5.76
C SER A 354 -6.76 -6.84 5.97
N GLY A 355 -5.72 -6.56 5.19
CA GLY A 355 -4.79 -5.45 5.37
C GLY A 355 -3.83 -5.65 6.54
N ASP A 356 -3.55 -6.91 6.93
CA ASP A 356 -2.70 -7.25 8.07
C ASP A 356 -1.22 -7.46 7.68
N GLY A 357 -0.92 -7.39 6.38
CA GLY A 357 0.40 -7.60 5.79
C GLY A 357 0.72 -9.05 5.46
N VAL A 358 -0.18 -10.00 5.72
CA VAL A 358 0.00 -11.43 5.44
C VAL A 358 -1.02 -11.88 4.38
N PRO A 359 -0.61 -12.59 3.32
CA PRO A 359 -1.56 -13.07 2.32
C PRO A 359 -2.66 -13.99 2.89
N ASP A 360 -3.88 -13.74 2.48
CA ASP A 360 -5.05 -14.54 2.85
C ASP A 360 -5.23 -15.74 1.93
N ALA A 361 -5.55 -16.89 2.53
CA ALA A 361 -5.96 -18.07 1.78
C ALA A 361 -7.33 -17.81 1.13
N THR A 362 -7.38 -17.86 -0.21
CA THR A 362 -8.57 -17.52 -0.97
C THR A 362 -8.99 -18.69 -1.87
N VAL A 363 -10.30 -18.91 -1.99
CA VAL A 363 -10.86 -19.85 -2.96
C VAL A 363 -12.00 -19.20 -3.74
N PHE A 364 -11.99 -19.37 -5.06
CA PHE A 364 -13.11 -19.00 -5.93
C PHE A 364 -13.91 -20.26 -6.26
N ARG A 365 -15.23 -20.21 -6.08
CA ARG A 365 -16.15 -21.31 -6.38
C ARG A 365 -16.87 -21.06 -7.71
N PRO A 366 -16.44 -21.68 -8.83
CA PRO A 366 -16.99 -21.37 -10.16
C PRO A 366 -18.47 -21.71 -10.29
N SER A 367 -18.94 -22.75 -9.60
CA SER A 367 -20.35 -23.18 -9.63
C SER A 367 -21.34 -22.13 -9.12
N THR A 368 -20.85 -21.17 -8.33
CA THR A 368 -21.67 -20.09 -7.75
C THR A 368 -21.16 -18.70 -8.07
N GLY A 369 -19.95 -18.56 -8.61
CA GLY A 369 -19.30 -17.25 -8.77
C GLY A 369 -18.98 -16.57 -7.43
N THR A 370 -18.69 -17.36 -6.39
CA THR A 370 -18.46 -16.84 -5.04
C THR A 370 -16.98 -16.92 -4.67
N TRP A 371 -16.46 -15.84 -4.13
CA TRP A 371 -15.14 -15.78 -3.49
C TRP A 371 -15.29 -16.05 -2.00
N TYR A 372 -14.39 -16.86 -1.45
CA TYR A 372 -14.21 -17.06 -0.02
C TYR A 372 -12.78 -16.72 0.33
N VAL A 373 -12.61 -15.88 1.33
CA VAL A 373 -11.32 -15.42 1.83
C VAL A 373 -11.24 -15.80 3.31
N ARG A 374 -10.17 -16.50 3.69
CA ARG A 374 -9.90 -16.85 5.09
C ARG A 374 -8.79 -15.93 5.59
N PHE A 375 -9.14 -15.02 6.49
CA PHE A 375 -8.20 -14.06 7.04
C PHE A 375 -7.06 -14.76 7.80
N SER A 376 -5.83 -14.38 7.49
CA SER A 376 -4.57 -14.81 8.10
C SER A 376 -4.58 -14.63 9.62
N GLU A 377 -4.89 -13.42 10.09
CA GLU A 377 -4.89 -13.00 11.51
C GLU A 377 -5.89 -13.73 12.43
N SER A 378 -7.05 -14.11 11.90
CA SER A 378 -8.19 -14.55 12.73
C SER A 378 -8.76 -15.91 12.32
N GLY A 379 -8.46 -16.37 11.10
CA GLY A 379 -9.14 -17.50 10.47
C GLY A 379 -10.62 -17.24 10.13
N ALA A 380 -11.10 -16.00 10.31
CA ALA A 380 -12.46 -15.63 9.94
C ALA A 380 -12.65 -15.78 8.42
N ILE A 381 -13.84 -16.25 8.02
CA ILE A 381 -14.16 -16.42 6.60
C ILE A 381 -15.03 -15.26 6.16
N HIS A 382 -14.52 -14.49 5.22
CA HIS A 382 -15.27 -13.50 4.47
C HIS A 382 -15.69 -14.10 3.12
N SER A 383 -16.87 -13.74 2.61
CA SER A 383 -17.34 -14.24 1.31
C SER A 383 -18.18 -13.21 0.58
N PHE A 384 -18.02 -13.15 -0.73
CA PHE A 384 -18.79 -12.26 -1.59
C PHE A 384 -19.03 -12.87 -2.97
N LEU A 385 -20.16 -12.53 -3.60
CA LEU A 385 -20.50 -12.96 -4.95
C LEU A 385 -19.81 -12.04 -5.95
N PHE A 386 -18.91 -12.57 -6.77
CA PHE A 386 -18.25 -11.83 -7.82
C PHE A 386 -17.70 -12.76 -8.92
N GLY A 387 -18.25 -12.66 -10.12
CA GLY A 387 -17.94 -13.54 -11.25
C GLY A 387 -19.00 -14.61 -11.48
N GLN A 388 -18.71 -15.54 -12.40
CA GLN A 388 -19.61 -16.63 -12.77
C GLN A 388 -18.84 -17.86 -13.26
N ASN A 389 -19.57 -18.94 -13.53
CA ASN A 389 -18.99 -20.16 -14.08
C ASN A 389 -18.29 -19.89 -15.42
N GLY A 390 -17.04 -20.35 -15.55
CA GLY A 390 -16.19 -20.14 -16.72
C GLY A 390 -15.34 -18.87 -16.68
N ASP A 391 -15.52 -18.01 -15.67
CA ASP A 391 -14.58 -16.93 -15.40
C ASP A 391 -13.30 -17.48 -14.76
N ILE A 392 -12.16 -16.89 -15.12
CA ILE A 392 -10.85 -17.16 -14.53
C ILE A 392 -10.61 -16.11 -13.44
N PRO A 393 -10.53 -16.52 -12.16
CA PRO A 393 -10.19 -15.59 -11.08
C PRO A 393 -8.71 -15.21 -11.18
N LEU A 394 -8.44 -13.93 -10.97
CA LEU A 394 -7.11 -13.35 -10.84
C LEU A 394 -7.10 -12.62 -9.50
N LEU A 395 -6.07 -12.82 -8.72
CA LEU A 395 -5.90 -12.15 -7.43
C LEU A 395 -5.25 -10.75 -7.57
N ASN A 396 -5.03 -10.08 -6.42
CA ASN A 396 -3.90 -9.19 -6.13
C ASN A 396 -3.50 -8.17 -7.22
N GLY A 397 -4.47 -7.44 -7.72
CA GLY A 397 -4.20 -6.17 -8.37
C GLY A 397 -4.85 -5.05 -7.60
N ASP A 398 -4.05 -4.06 -7.22
CA ASP A 398 -4.55 -2.75 -6.86
C ASP A 398 -4.87 -2.00 -8.16
N TYR A 399 -6.08 -2.20 -8.69
CA TYR A 399 -6.49 -1.62 -9.97
C TYR A 399 -7.02 -0.19 -9.82
N ASP A 400 -7.30 0.27 -8.61
CA ASP A 400 -7.73 1.64 -8.32
C ASP A 400 -6.66 2.52 -7.67
N GLY A 401 -5.55 1.95 -7.22
CA GLY A 401 -4.38 2.63 -6.63
C GLY A 401 -4.55 2.93 -5.13
N ASP A 402 -5.40 2.19 -4.43
CA ASP A 402 -5.70 2.40 -3.01
C ASP A 402 -4.75 1.66 -2.05
N GLY A 403 -3.87 0.82 -2.58
CA GLY A 403 -2.89 0.00 -1.87
C GLY A 403 -3.44 -1.34 -1.36
N SER A 404 -4.69 -1.68 -1.66
CA SER A 404 -5.36 -2.92 -1.25
C SER A 404 -5.70 -3.79 -2.47
N PRO A 405 -5.66 -5.13 -2.34
CA PRO A 405 -5.90 -6.01 -3.48
C PRO A 405 -7.38 -6.07 -3.86
N ASP A 406 -7.67 -5.86 -5.15
CA ASP A 406 -9.01 -6.01 -5.72
C ASP A 406 -9.30 -7.46 -6.13
N ALA A 407 -10.58 -7.81 -6.15
CA ALA A 407 -11.02 -9.08 -6.72
C ALA A 407 -11.21 -8.93 -8.23
N VAL A 408 -10.59 -9.81 -9.02
CA VAL A 408 -10.59 -9.70 -10.49
C VAL A 408 -11.02 -11.01 -11.12
N VAL A 409 -11.86 -10.92 -12.15
CA VAL A 409 -12.20 -12.07 -12.99
C VAL A 409 -12.04 -11.73 -14.47
N PHE A 410 -11.40 -12.62 -15.21
CA PHE A 410 -11.35 -12.58 -16.67
C PHE A 410 -12.34 -13.58 -17.26
N ARG A 411 -13.13 -13.15 -18.24
CA ARG A 411 -14.10 -13.98 -18.95
C ARG A 411 -13.57 -14.35 -20.34
N PRO A 412 -13.06 -15.57 -20.53
CA PRO A 412 -12.43 -15.96 -21.80
C PRO A 412 -13.38 -15.94 -22.98
N SER A 413 -14.67 -16.21 -22.77
CA SER A 413 -15.68 -16.25 -23.84
C SER A 413 -15.92 -14.89 -24.51
N THR A 414 -15.59 -13.79 -23.83
CA THR A 414 -15.82 -12.42 -24.33
C THR A 414 -14.57 -11.56 -24.32
N GLY A 415 -13.48 -12.00 -23.68
CA GLY A 415 -12.29 -11.16 -23.44
C GLY A 415 -12.59 -10.01 -22.47
N MET A 416 -13.53 -10.19 -21.55
CA MET A 416 -13.92 -9.14 -20.61
C MET A 416 -13.19 -9.32 -19.29
N TRP A 417 -12.66 -8.22 -18.76
CA TRP A 417 -12.16 -8.11 -17.41
C TRP A 417 -13.23 -7.46 -16.54
N TYR A 418 -13.41 -7.99 -15.33
CA TYR A 418 -14.21 -7.38 -14.28
C TYR A 418 -13.32 -7.24 -13.05
N VAL A 419 -13.34 -6.05 -12.46
CA VAL A 419 -12.59 -5.70 -11.26
C VAL A 419 -13.60 -5.20 -10.24
N ARG A 420 -13.57 -5.77 -9.03
CA ARG A 420 -14.35 -5.30 -7.90
C ARG A 420 -13.41 -4.63 -6.91
N PHE A 421 -13.52 -3.32 -6.81
CA PHE A 421 -12.66 -2.52 -5.94
C PHE A 421 -12.86 -2.87 -4.48
N SER A 422 -11.76 -3.00 -3.76
CA SER A 422 -11.74 -3.33 -2.34
C SER A 422 -12.24 -2.14 -1.50
N ALA A 423 -11.89 -0.90 -1.87
CA ALA A 423 -12.31 0.34 -1.22
C ALA A 423 -13.82 0.54 -1.10
N ASP A 424 -14.57 0.34 -2.20
CA ASP A 424 -15.97 0.75 -2.28
C ASP A 424 -16.92 -0.32 -2.86
N GLN A 425 -16.39 -1.48 -3.24
CA GLN A 425 -17.12 -2.62 -3.81
C GLN A 425 -17.72 -2.36 -5.19
N SER A 426 -17.40 -1.22 -5.82
CA SER A 426 -17.84 -0.92 -7.18
C SER A 426 -17.22 -1.90 -8.16
N ILE A 427 -17.97 -2.19 -9.24
CA ILE A 427 -17.52 -3.12 -10.28
C ILE A 427 -17.17 -2.31 -11.51
N HIS A 428 -15.90 -2.37 -11.89
CA HIS A 428 -15.36 -1.82 -13.12
C HIS A 428 -15.18 -2.95 -14.13
N SER A 429 -15.42 -2.67 -15.41
CA SER A 429 -15.23 -3.67 -16.45
C SER A 429 -14.74 -3.05 -17.74
N PHE A 430 -13.89 -3.79 -18.45
CA PHE A 430 -13.36 -3.39 -19.74
C PHE A 430 -13.10 -4.62 -20.61
N GLN A 431 -13.18 -4.45 -21.93
CA GLN A 431 -12.84 -5.51 -22.86
C GLN A 431 -11.36 -5.41 -23.21
N TYR A 432 -10.61 -6.47 -22.94
CA TYR A 432 -9.22 -6.61 -23.34
C TYR A 432 -8.87 -8.09 -23.46
N GLY A 433 -8.54 -8.53 -24.68
CA GLY A 433 -8.22 -9.93 -24.98
C GLY A 433 -9.25 -10.63 -25.87
N GLN A 434 -8.94 -11.87 -26.22
CA GLN A 434 -9.77 -12.73 -27.06
C GLN A 434 -9.73 -14.19 -26.59
N SER A 435 -10.57 -15.02 -27.21
CA SER A 435 -10.61 -16.46 -26.92
C SER A 435 -9.23 -17.11 -27.11
N GLY A 436 -8.76 -17.82 -26.09
CA GLY A 436 -7.47 -18.51 -26.08
C GLY A 436 -6.32 -17.68 -25.51
N ASP A 437 -6.54 -16.40 -25.17
CA ASP A 437 -5.60 -15.64 -24.37
C ASP A 437 -5.61 -16.14 -22.92
N ILE A 438 -4.43 -16.21 -22.32
CA ILE A 438 -4.24 -16.54 -20.91
C ILE A 438 -4.11 -15.21 -20.17
N PRO A 439 -5.04 -14.85 -19.27
CA PRO A 439 -4.85 -13.71 -18.42
C PRO A 439 -3.70 -14.01 -17.46
N MET A 440 -2.81 -13.04 -17.34
CA MET A 440 -1.73 -13.09 -16.38
C MET A 440 -2.10 -12.17 -15.22
N TRP A 441 -1.53 -12.45 -14.06
CA TRP A 441 -1.49 -11.42 -13.02
C TRP A 441 -0.88 -10.15 -13.58
N GLY A 442 -1.41 -8.99 -13.21
CA GLY A 442 -0.85 -7.74 -13.68
C GLY A 442 0.33 -7.31 -12.81
N SER A 443 1.00 -6.27 -13.23
CA SER A 443 1.77 -5.39 -12.35
C SER A 443 1.68 -3.98 -12.93
N ASP A 444 2.30 -3.01 -12.29
CA ASP A 444 2.36 -1.63 -12.76
C ASP A 444 3.47 -1.51 -13.81
N TYR A 445 3.11 -1.49 -15.10
CA TYR A 445 4.07 -1.42 -16.21
C TYR A 445 4.43 -0.01 -16.61
N ASP A 446 3.59 0.98 -16.32
CA ASP A 446 3.82 2.39 -16.66
C ASP A 446 4.20 3.26 -15.46
N GLY A 447 4.22 2.69 -14.26
CA GLY A 447 4.67 3.31 -13.01
C GLY A 447 3.63 4.23 -12.38
N ASP A 448 2.35 4.06 -12.71
CA ASP A 448 1.26 4.93 -12.25
C ASP A 448 0.72 4.58 -10.85
N GLY A 449 1.22 3.49 -10.26
CA GLY A 449 0.81 2.98 -8.97
C GLY A 449 -0.45 2.11 -9.03
N LYS A 450 -0.93 1.74 -10.22
CA LYS A 450 -2.05 0.82 -10.42
C LYS A 450 -1.63 -0.38 -11.24
N GLN A 451 -2.38 -1.47 -11.09
CA GLN A 451 -2.11 -2.68 -11.82
C GLN A 451 -2.66 -2.64 -13.25
N ASP A 452 -1.84 -3.09 -14.20
CA ASP A 452 -2.21 -3.21 -15.61
C ASP A 452 -2.81 -4.57 -15.96
N ALA A 453 -3.61 -4.61 -17.04
CA ALA A 453 -4.17 -5.86 -17.53
C ALA A 453 -3.22 -6.54 -18.51
N VAL A 454 -2.77 -7.75 -18.17
CA VAL A 454 -1.77 -8.51 -18.94
C VAL A 454 -2.36 -9.80 -19.49
N LEU A 455 -2.06 -10.09 -20.76
CA LEU A 455 -2.47 -11.31 -21.45
C LEU A 455 -1.28 -11.92 -22.18
N PHE A 456 -1.16 -13.24 -22.13
CA PHE A 456 -0.31 -14.00 -23.03
C PHE A 456 -1.15 -14.73 -24.08
N ARG A 457 -0.75 -14.65 -25.34
CA ARG A 457 -1.38 -15.35 -26.45
C ARG A 457 -0.50 -16.53 -26.90
N PRO A 458 -0.84 -17.78 -26.53
CA PRO A 458 -0.01 -18.94 -26.83
C PRO A 458 0.12 -19.25 -28.33
N SER A 459 -0.89 -18.89 -29.13
CA SER A 459 -0.89 -19.17 -30.58
C SER A 459 0.16 -18.37 -31.34
N THR A 460 0.58 -17.22 -30.81
CA THR A 460 1.57 -16.34 -31.44
C THR A 460 2.81 -16.10 -30.57
N GLY A 461 2.79 -16.52 -29.30
CA GLY A 461 3.85 -16.21 -28.33
C GLY A 461 3.94 -14.71 -28.06
N THR A 462 2.80 -14.04 -27.94
CA THR A 462 2.73 -12.57 -27.84
C THR A 462 2.14 -12.16 -26.50
N TRP A 463 2.78 -11.19 -25.86
CA TRP A 463 2.32 -10.54 -24.65
C TRP A 463 1.59 -9.25 -25.02
N TYR A 464 0.51 -8.98 -24.29
CA TYR A 464 -0.32 -7.80 -24.44
C TYR A 464 -0.53 -7.18 -23.06
N VAL A 465 -0.19 -5.90 -22.94
CA VAL A 465 -0.34 -5.10 -21.71
C VAL A 465 -1.25 -3.93 -22.02
N ARG A 466 -2.29 -3.73 -21.21
CA ARG A 466 -3.14 -2.54 -21.30
C ARG A 466 -2.89 -1.69 -20.07
N PHE A 467 -2.43 -0.46 -20.30
CA PHE A 467 -2.15 0.49 -19.24
C PHE A 467 -3.44 0.96 -18.55
N SER A 468 -3.38 1.02 -17.22
CA SER A 468 -4.37 1.55 -16.30
C SER A 468 -4.60 3.05 -16.55
N THR A 469 -3.52 3.81 -16.80
CA THR A 469 -3.49 5.27 -16.95
C THR A 469 -4.40 5.78 -18.07
N ASP A 470 -4.29 5.20 -19.27
CA ASP A 470 -4.90 5.76 -20.48
C ASP A 470 -5.58 4.74 -21.40
N ALA A 471 -5.64 3.47 -20.98
CA ALA A 471 -6.17 2.35 -21.77
C ALA A 471 -5.40 2.04 -23.06
N SER A 472 -4.24 2.66 -23.30
CA SER A 472 -3.39 2.30 -24.43
C SER A 472 -2.84 0.89 -24.25
N SER A 473 -2.42 0.29 -25.37
CA SER A 473 -1.98 -1.10 -25.40
C SER A 473 -0.54 -1.18 -25.89
N HIS A 474 0.27 -1.91 -25.14
CA HIS A 474 1.60 -2.32 -25.53
C HIS A 474 1.61 -3.82 -25.84
N SER A 475 2.33 -4.22 -26.89
CA SER A 475 2.46 -5.65 -27.22
C SER A 475 3.83 -5.95 -27.79
N PHE A 476 4.37 -7.11 -27.43
CA PHE A 476 5.64 -7.60 -27.92
C PHE A 476 5.61 -9.12 -28.04
N GLN A 477 6.33 -9.64 -29.03
CA GLN A 477 6.46 -11.08 -29.21
C GLN A 477 7.62 -11.60 -28.36
N TYR A 478 7.29 -12.44 -27.40
CA TYR A 478 8.24 -13.12 -26.53
C TYR A 478 7.62 -14.47 -26.16
N GLY A 479 8.10 -15.53 -26.79
CA GLY A 479 7.63 -16.90 -26.61
C GLY A 479 7.20 -17.58 -27.89
N GLN A 480 6.76 -18.83 -27.75
CA GLN A 480 6.27 -19.66 -28.84
C GLN A 480 5.18 -20.63 -28.35
N SER A 481 4.57 -21.36 -29.30
CA SER A 481 3.57 -22.38 -28.97
C SER A 481 4.16 -23.44 -28.05
N GLY A 482 3.46 -23.74 -26.95
CA GLY A 482 3.88 -24.70 -25.93
C GLY A 482 4.69 -24.11 -24.78
N ASP A 483 5.03 -22.81 -24.85
CA ASP A 483 5.58 -22.11 -23.70
C ASP A 483 4.47 -21.84 -22.67
N ILE A 484 4.82 -21.97 -21.39
CA ILE A 484 3.97 -21.68 -20.25
C ILE A 484 4.39 -20.31 -19.70
N PRO A 485 3.54 -19.28 -19.78
CA PRO A 485 3.86 -17.97 -19.25
C PRO A 485 3.80 -17.96 -17.73
N TRP A 486 4.67 -17.16 -17.12
CA TRP A 486 4.56 -16.75 -15.73
C TRP A 486 5.15 -15.35 -15.57
N LEU A 487 4.88 -14.67 -14.46
CA LEU A 487 5.44 -13.35 -14.16
C LEU A 487 6.26 -13.40 -12.87
N SER A 488 7.35 -12.64 -12.79
CA SER A 488 8.09 -12.42 -11.54
C SER A 488 8.42 -10.93 -11.35
N HIS A 489 8.68 -10.52 -10.11
CA HIS A 489 9.09 -9.16 -9.76
C HIS A 489 10.62 -9.12 -9.61
N THR A 490 11.36 -9.19 -10.70
CA THR A 490 12.83 -9.27 -10.61
C THR A 490 13.58 -8.19 -11.36
N THR A 491 13.59 -7.00 -10.77
CA THR A 491 14.77 -6.13 -10.81
C THR A 491 14.84 -5.23 -9.57
N ALA A 492 16.06 -4.88 -9.16
CA ALA A 492 16.34 -3.90 -8.10
C ALA A 492 15.78 -2.48 -8.38
N ASN A 493 15.14 -2.26 -9.53
CA ASN A 493 14.46 -1.02 -9.91
C ASN A 493 12.92 -1.16 -9.97
N GLY A 494 12.34 -2.30 -9.58
CA GLY A 494 10.89 -2.52 -9.55
C GLY A 494 10.25 -2.84 -10.90
N ALA A 495 11.01 -3.27 -11.90
CA ALA A 495 10.48 -3.64 -13.21
C ALA A 495 9.97 -5.11 -13.23
N ASN A 496 8.90 -5.32 -13.99
CA ASN A 496 8.23 -6.60 -14.12
C ASN A 496 8.98 -7.51 -15.10
N ASN A 497 9.00 -8.83 -14.88
CA ASN A 497 9.61 -9.75 -15.83
C ASN A 497 8.57 -10.68 -16.44
N GLU A 498 8.40 -10.63 -17.77
CA GLU A 498 7.68 -11.67 -18.49
C GLU A 498 8.57 -12.86 -18.65
N ASN A 499 8.12 -13.99 -18.13
CA ASN A 499 8.90 -15.19 -18.16
C ASN A 499 8.13 -16.34 -18.81
N LEU A 500 8.89 -17.30 -19.34
CA LEU A 500 8.33 -18.43 -20.07
C LEU A 500 9.06 -19.71 -19.73
N PHE A 501 8.30 -20.76 -19.47
CA PHE A 501 8.85 -22.09 -19.29
C PHE A 501 8.60 -22.86 -20.56
N ARG A 502 9.64 -23.49 -21.07
CA ARG A 502 9.57 -24.34 -22.25
C ARG A 502 9.75 -25.79 -21.86
N PRO A 503 8.64 -26.54 -21.66
CA PRO A 503 8.68 -27.96 -21.32
C PRO A 503 9.53 -28.80 -22.27
N SER A 504 9.46 -28.52 -23.59
CA SER A 504 10.17 -29.31 -24.59
C SER A 504 11.69 -29.28 -24.46
N THR A 505 12.24 -28.30 -23.72
CA THR A 505 13.68 -28.14 -23.51
C THR A 505 14.07 -28.03 -22.03
N SER A 506 13.12 -28.10 -21.10
CA SER A 506 13.31 -27.77 -19.68
C SER A 506 14.03 -26.43 -19.48
N ARG A 507 13.60 -25.39 -20.20
CA ARG A 507 14.27 -24.07 -20.15
C ARG A 507 13.35 -23.01 -19.59
N MET A 508 13.91 -22.22 -18.68
CA MET A 508 13.34 -20.97 -18.19
C MET A 508 13.90 -19.83 -19.04
N TYR A 509 13.00 -18.96 -19.50
CA TYR A 509 13.31 -17.75 -20.25
C TYR A 509 12.83 -16.57 -19.42
N LEU A 510 13.75 -15.63 -19.17
CA LEU A 510 13.45 -14.41 -18.42
C LEU A 510 13.60 -13.20 -19.32
N ARG A 511 12.71 -12.22 -19.19
CA ARG A 511 12.80 -10.93 -19.89
C ARG A 511 12.67 -9.81 -18.87
N ASP A 512 13.63 -8.89 -18.90
CA ASP A 512 13.56 -7.63 -18.16
C ASP A 512 12.70 -6.62 -18.94
N SER A 513 11.58 -6.20 -18.37
CA SER A 513 10.69 -5.24 -19.06
C SER A 513 11.29 -3.86 -19.24
N SER A 514 12.19 -3.44 -18.35
CA SER A 514 12.81 -2.11 -18.40
C SER A 514 13.88 -2.01 -19.48
N THR A 515 14.63 -3.09 -19.70
CA THR A 515 15.74 -3.10 -20.69
C THR A 515 15.41 -3.86 -21.97
N GLY A 516 14.39 -4.73 -21.95
CA GLY A 516 14.09 -5.68 -23.01
C GLY A 516 15.13 -6.80 -23.14
N ASN A 517 16.11 -6.87 -22.23
CA ASN A 517 17.11 -7.93 -22.22
C ASN A 517 16.45 -9.26 -21.83
N PHE A 518 16.99 -10.36 -22.37
CA PHE A 518 16.52 -11.69 -22.01
C PHE A 518 17.68 -12.61 -21.65
N THR A 519 17.43 -13.46 -20.66
CA THR A 519 18.32 -14.54 -20.25
C THR A 519 17.57 -15.86 -20.30
N SER A 520 18.30 -16.97 -20.36
CA SER A 520 17.67 -18.30 -20.25
C SER A 520 18.63 -19.33 -19.71
N PHE A 521 18.11 -20.28 -18.96
CA PHE A 521 18.85 -21.37 -18.36
C PHE A 521 18.01 -22.64 -18.35
N ILE A 522 18.66 -23.79 -18.18
CA ILE A 522 17.98 -25.09 -18.04
C ILE A 522 17.68 -25.29 -16.56
N TYR A 523 16.42 -25.53 -16.22
CA TYR A 523 16.01 -25.82 -14.86
C TYR A 523 14.71 -26.63 -14.87
N GLY A 524 14.61 -27.62 -13.97
CA GLY A 524 13.49 -28.55 -13.90
C GLY A 524 13.40 -29.58 -15.02
N LEU A 525 12.29 -30.33 -15.04
CA LEU A 525 11.92 -31.31 -16.04
C LEU A 525 10.71 -30.82 -16.87
N SER A 526 10.49 -31.45 -18.03
CA SER A 526 9.37 -31.11 -18.92
C SER A 526 7.98 -31.29 -18.29
N THR A 527 7.89 -32.03 -17.19
CA THR A 527 6.66 -32.29 -16.43
C THR A 527 6.53 -31.42 -15.18
N ASP A 528 7.57 -30.66 -14.84
CA ASP A 528 7.53 -29.80 -13.66
C ASP A 528 6.67 -28.56 -13.95
N ILE A 529 5.95 -28.10 -12.93
CA ILE A 529 5.09 -26.92 -12.97
C ILE A 529 5.91 -25.76 -12.42
N PRO A 530 6.14 -24.68 -13.19
CA PRO A 530 6.70 -23.45 -12.63
C PRO A 530 5.81 -22.93 -11.51
N VAL A 531 6.40 -22.63 -10.35
CA VAL A 531 5.70 -22.07 -9.20
C VAL A 531 6.25 -20.67 -8.95
N HIS A 532 5.84 -19.77 -9.84
CA HIS A 532 6.09 -18.34 -9.82
C HIS A 532 4.80 -17.65 -10.20
#